data_AF-A0A816EHK8-F1
#
_entry.id   AF-A0A816EHK8-F1
#
_cell.length_a   1.000
_cell.length_b   1.000
_cell.length_c   1.000
_cell.angle_alpha   90.00
_cell.angle_beta   90.00
_cell.angle_gamma   90.00
#
_symmetry.space_group_name_H-M   'P 1'
#
loop_
_entity.id
_entity.type
_entity.pdbx_description
1 polymer ?
#
loop_
_entity_poly.entity_id
_entity_poly.type
_entity_poly.pdbx_seq_one_letter_code
_entity_poly.pdbx_strand_id
1 'polypeptide(L)' 'MKLVAFTIPLISAVLYISGSLYVYSRHRCKLVYDYPFQDPTLPVDVRLDNLMSLLTPEEKIDMLWMDTTTP' A
#
# COMPACT_ATOMS: atom_id res chain seq x y z
N MET A 1 37.98 34.96 4.86
CA MET A 1 37.83 33.50 5.12
C MET A 1 36.70 33.13 6.10
N LYS A 2 35.95 34.08 6.69
CA LYS A 2 34.84 33.78 7.61
C LYS A 2 33.54 33.31 6.92
N LEU A 3 33.33 33.70 5.66
CA LEU A 3 32.14 33.37 4.88
C LEU A 3 32.04 31.86 4.56
N VAL A 4 33.17 31.22 4.21
CA VAL A 4 33.22 29.80 3.85
C VAL A 4 33.02 28.89 5.07
N ALA A 5 33.48 29.30 6.24
CA ALA A 5 33.30 28.56 7.49
C ALA A 5 31.82 28.48 7.94
N PHE A 6 30.99 29.43 7.51
CA PHE A 6 29.56 29.48 7.85
C PHE A 6 28.67 28.76 6.82
N THR A 7 29.08 28.69 5.55
CA THR A 7 28.28 28.04 4.50
C THR A 7 28.39 26.51 4.51
N ILE A 8 29.54 25.96 4.88
CA ILE A 8 29.76 24.51 4.97
C ILE A 8 28.77 23.81 5.93
N PRO A 9 28.58 24.26 7.20
CA PRO A 9 27.63 23.61 8.10
C PRO A 9 26.18 23.74 7.63
N LEU A 10 25.84 24.86 6.98
CA LEU A 10 24.51 25.09 6.42
C LEU A 10 24.19 24.08 5.30
N ILE A 11 25.10 23.89 4.35
CA ILE A 11 24.92 22.94 3.24
C ILE A 11 24.83 21.51 3.77
N SER A 12 25.68 21.14 4.73
CA SER A 12 25.62 19.83 5.38
C SER A 12 24.27 19.57 6.06
N ALA A 13 23.72 20.58 6.74
CA ALA A 13 22.42 20.47 7.41
C ALA A 13 21.27 20.29 6.39
N VAL A 14 21.28 21.02 5.28
CA VAL A 14 20.27 20.89 4.22
C VAL A 14 20.30 19.50 3.57
N LEU A 15 21.50 18.97 3.31
CA LEU A 15 21.66 17.62 2.76
C LEU A 15 21.17 16.55 3.74
N TYR A 16 21.46 16.72 5.04
CA TYR A 16 20.99 15.81 6.08
C TYR A 16 19.46 15.82 6.23
N ILE A 17 18.83 17.01 6.21
CA ILE A 17 17.38 17.17 6.33
C ILE A 17 16.67 16.62 5.10
N SER A 18 17.16 16.92 3.89
CA SER A 18 16.57 16.42 2.64
C SER A 18 16.68 14.90 2.51
N GLY A 19 17.82 14.31 2.89
CA GLY A 19 17.99 12.86 2.93
C GLY A 19 17.08 12.19 3.96
N SER A 20 16.96 12.76 5.15
CA SER A 20 16.08 12.25 6.22
C SER A 20 14.60 12.33 5.82
N LEU A 21 14.17 13.42 5.16
CA LEU A 21 12.81 13.58 4.66
C LEU A 21 12.48 12.58 3.53
N TYR A 22 13.43 12.32 2.63
CA TYR A 22 13.27 11.33 1.56
C TYR A 22 13.07 9.90 2.12
N VAL A 23 13.83 9.53 3.16
CA VAL A 23 13.67 8.25 3.87
C VAL A 23 12.34 8.21 4.63
N TYR A 24 11.97 9.29 5.32
CA TYR A 24 10.70 9.37 6.05
C TYR A 24 9.48 9.17 5.13
N SER A 25 9.52 9.78 3.93
CA SER A 25 8.47 9.69 2.91
C SER A 25 8.23 8.25 2.41
N ARG A 26 9.19 7.34 2.61
CA ARG A 26 9.08 5.92 2.23
C ARG A 26 8.48 5.03 3.32
N HIS A 27 8.21 5.54 4.53
CA HIS A 27 7.37 4.84 5.49
C HIS A 27 5.91 4.90 5.03
N ARG A 28 5.61 4.11 3.98
CA ARG A 28 4.25 3.75 3.60
C ARG A 28 3.62 3.10 4.82
N CYS A 29 2.49 3.63 5.26
CA CYS A 29 1.63 2.94 6.21
C CYS A 29 1.28 1.58 5.57
N LYS A 30 1.79 0.49 6.13
CA LYS A 30 1.35 -0.84 5.72
C LYS A 30 -0.07 -0.98 6.23
N LEU A 31 -1.04 -0.93 5.32
CA LEU A 31 -2.40 -1.35 5.64
C LEU A 31 -2.29 -2.79 6.14
N VAL A 32 -2.72 -3.02 7.38
CA VAL A 32 -2.80 -4.36 7.95
C VAL A 32 -4.07 -4.96 7.38
N TYR A 33 -3.92 -6.00 6.56
CA TYR A 33 -5.02 -6.75 5.99
C TYR A 33 -5.26 -7.99 6.85
N ASP A 34 -6.52 -8.25 7.18
CA ASP A 34 -6.93 -9.45 7.91
C ASP A 34 -6.94 -10.66 6.97
N TYR A 35 -7.20 -10.44 5.68
CA TYR A 35 -7.24 -11.48 4.65
C TYR A 35 -6.46 -11.09 3.39
N PRO A 36 -5.75 -12.04 2.75
CA PRO A 36 -5.03 -11.81 1.50
C PRO A 36 -5.85 -11.18 0.38
N PHE A 37 -7.15 -11.49 0.24
CA PHE A 37 -7.98 -10.91 -0.81
C PHE A 37 -8.11 -9.37 -0.72
N GLN A 38 -7.85 -8.78 0.45
CA GLN A 38 -7.91 -7.34 0.70
C GLN A 38 -6.67 -6.58 0.21
N ASP A 39 -5.53 -7.26 0.02
CA ASP A 39 -4.28 -6.64 -0.41
C ASP A 39 -4.31 -6.36 -1.93
N PRO A 40 -4.35 -5.09 -2.39
CA PRO A 40 -4.39 -4.77 -3.80
C PRO A 40 -3.05 -4.99 -4.51
N THR A 41 -1.97 -5.25 -3.78
CA THR A 41 -0.64 -5.52 -4.35
C THR A 41 -0.46 -6.98 -4.76
N LEU A 42 -1.33 -7.88 -4.29
CA LEU A 42 -1.33 -9.29 -4.68
C LEU A 42 -2.01 -9.51 -6.05
N PRO A 43 -1.58 -10.54 -6.81
CA PRO A 43 -2.25 -10.94 -8.05
C PRO A 43 -3.73 -11.27 -7.83
N VAL A 44 -4.57 -11.00 -8.83
CA VAL A 44 -6.01 -11.24 -8.76
C VAL A 44 -6.32 -12.71 -8.44
N ASP A 45 -5.64 -13.66 -9.07
CA ASP A 45 -5.87 -15.09 -8.85
C ASP A 45 -5.62 -15.48 -7.39
N VAL A 46 -4.54 -14.98 -6.78
CA VAL A 46 -4.20 -15.22 -5.37
C VAL A 46 -5.27 -14.66 -4.43
N ARG A 47 -5.78 -13.46 -4.75
CA ARG A 47 -6.84 -12.83 -3.98
C ARG A 47 -8.16 -13.58 -4.12
N LEU A 48 -8.47 -14.06 -5.33
CA LEU A 48 -9.68 -14.81 -5.62
C LEU A 48 -9.67 -16.18 -4.95
N ASP A 49 -8.56 -16.92 -5.02
CA ASP A 49 -8.40 -18.21 -4.35
C ASP A 49 -8.62 -18.07 -2.84
N ASN A 50 -8.04 -17.03 -2.23
CA ASN A 50 -8.28 -16.74 -0.83
C ASN A 50 -9.75 -16.39 -0.53
N LEU A 51 -10.37 -15.52 -1.31
CA LEU A 51 -11.79 -15.17 -1.13
C LEU A 51 -12.68 -16.44 -1.23
N MET A 52 -12.50 -17.24 -2.28
CA MET A 52 -13.27 -18.46 -2.51
C MET A 52 -13.05 -19.54 -1.44
N SER A 53 -11.92 -19.51 -0.73
CA SER A 53 -11.68 -20.42 0.40
C SER A 53 -12.50 -20.08 1.66
N LEU A 54 -12.96 -18.84 1.79
CA LEU A 54 -13.70 -18.36 2.96
C LEU A 54 -15.21 -18.51 2.82
N LEU A 55 -15.72 -18.64 1.60
CA LEU A 55 -17.15 -18.71 1.31
C LEU A 55 -17.71 -20.12 1.52
N THR A 56 -18.92 -20.20 2.05
CA THR A 56 -19.70 -21.43 2.07
C THR A 56 -20.15 -21.82 0.65
N PRO A 57 -20.52 -23.10 0.42
CA PRO A 57 -21.08 -23.52 -0.86
C PRO A 57 -22.29 -22.69 -1.30
N GLU A 58 -23.16 -22.31 -0.36
CA GLU A 58 -24.36 -21.51 -0.62
C GLU A 58 -24.00 -20.10 -1.10
N GLU A 59 -23.06 -19.43 -0.42
CA GLU A 59 -22.60 -18.09 -0.80
C GLU A 59 -21.94 -18.08 -2.19
N LYS A 60 -21.22 -19.16 -2.54
CA LYS A 60 -20.65 -19.30 -3.90
C LYS A 60 -21.73 -19.43 -4.95
N ILE A 61 -22.80 -20.15 -4.65
CA ILE A 61 -23.94 -20.32 -5.55
C ILE A 61 -24.64 -18.96 -5.72
N ASP A 62 -24.91 -18.24 -4.63
CA ASP A 62 -25.55 -16.91 -4.63
C ASP A 62 -24.82 -15.90 -5.52
N MET A 63 -23.48 -15.93 -5.54
CA MET A 63 -22.67 -15.10 -6.42
C MET A 63 -22.84 -15.37 -7.92
N LEU A 64 -23.35 -16.54 -8.31
CA LEU A 64 -23.59 -16.91 -9.70
C LEU A 64 -24.97 -16.47 -10.19
N TRP A 65 -25.87 -16.03 -9.29
CA TRP A 65 -27.17 -15.52 -9.67
C TRP A 65 -27.03 -14.09 -10.21
N MET A 66 -27.13 -13.95 -11.52
CA MET A 66 -27.46 -12.67 -12.13
C MET A 66 -28.96 -12.47 -12.06
N ASP A 67 -29.40 -11.40 -11.40
CA ASP A 67 -30.78 -10.93 -11.51
C ASP A 67 -30.98 -10.38 -12.93
N THR A 68 -31.72 -11.11 -13.77
CA THR A 68 -32.00 -10.74 -15.15
C THR A 68 -33.09 -9.66 -15.27
N THR A 69 -33.42 -8.95 -14.18
CA THR A 69 -34.52 -7.96 -14.16
C THR A 69 -34.07 -6.50 -14.24
N THR A 70 -32.78 -6.21 -14.42
CA THR A 70 -32.35 -4.86 -14.84
C THR A 70 -32.78 -4.59 -16.30
N PRO A 71 -33.49 -3.48 -16.59
CA PRO A 71 -34.07 -3.19 -17.91
C PRO A 71 -33.05 -2.96 -19.02
#